data_AF-A0A820MQU8-F1
#
_entry.id   AF-A0A820MQU8-F1
#
_cell.length_a   1.000
_cell.length_b   1.000
_cell.length_c   1.000
_cell.angle_alpha   90.00
_cell.angle_beta   90.00
_cell.angle_gamma   90.00
#
_symmetry.space_group_name_H-M   'P 1'
#
loop_
_entity.id
_entity.type
_entity.pdbx_description
1 polymer ?
#
loop_
_entity_poly.entity_id
_entity_poly.type
_entity_poly.pdbx_seq_one_letter_code
_entity_poly.pdbx_strand_id
1 'polypeptide(L)'
;IGMNIPQVEATVIDLSKFATVVKLIAFYPFQSGINALDNINAISEGVVHDDLRTFLDTNLPKEKKRAKMILGVADTRIGSTINELFSITCQHTGVVPELLRGLRLHFPNLIKGLTDQNQSKAQLGLGHAYSRAKVKFNVNRVDNMIIQSIALLDQLDKDI
;
A
#
# COMPACT_ATOMS: atom_id res chain seq x y z
N ILE A 1 2.80 26.58 -8.80
CA ILE A 1 1.97 27.78 -9.07
C ILE A 1 0.62 27.43 -9.74
N GLY A 2 0.43 26.26 -10.36
CA GLY A 2 -0.88 25.88 -10.96
C GLY A 2 -1.63 24.71 -10.31
N MET A 3 -1.20 24.19 -9.15
CA MET A 3 -1.78 22.94 -8.60
C MET A 3 -3.22 23.07 -8.09
N ASN A 4 -3.60 24.25 -7.57
CA ASN A 4 -4.93 24.47 -6.97
C ASN A 4 -5.93 25.06 -7.96
N ILE A 5 -5.70 24.91 -9.27
CA ILE A 5 -6.66 25.36 -10.28
C ILE A 5 -7.69 24.24 -10.47
N PRO A 6 -9.01 24.53 -10.41
CA PRO A 6 -10.06 23.50 -10.53
C PRO A 6 -9.95 22.66 -11.81
N GLN A 7 -9.41 23.23 -12.88
CA GLN A 7 -9.16 22.56 -14.14
C GLN A 7 -8.10 21.45 -14.02
N VAL A 8 -7.05 21.68 -13.24
CA VAL A 8 -5.98 20.69 -13.00
C VAL A 8 -6.49 19.58 -12.08
N GLU A 9 -7.32 19.92 -11.10
CA GLU A 9 -7.98 18.92 -10.26
C GLU A 9 -8.93 18.03 -11.08
N ALA A 10 -9.74 18.62 -11.95
CA ALA A 10 -10.64 17.87 -12.85
C ALA A 10 -9.87 16.93 -13.79
N THR A 11 -8.65 17.29 -14.19
CA THR A 11 -7.80 16.43 -15.02
C THR A 11 -7.23 15.22 -14.29
N VAL A 12 -7.10 15.29 -12.95
CA VAL A 12 -6.65 14.14 -12.14
C VAL A 12 -7.80 13.15 -11.93
N ILE A 13 -9.04 13.63 -11.90
CA ILE A 13 -10.24 12.79 -11.77
C ILE A 13 -10.52 12.00 -13.06
N ASP A 14 -10.25 12.58 -14.22
CA ASP A 14 -10.46 11.94 -15.51
C ASP A 14 -9.33 10.95 -15.84
N LEU A 15 -9.65 9.65 -15.88
CA LEU A 15 -8.69 8.59 -16.14
C LEU A 15 -7.98 8.74 -17.49
N SER A 16 -8.69 9.22 -18.52
CA SER A 16 -8.13 9.38 -19.86
C SER A 16 -7.00 10.40 -19.88
N LYS A 17 -7.19 11.52 -19.17
CA LYS A 17 -6.21 12.59 -19.03
C LYS A 17 -5.09 12.19 -18.08
N PHE A 18 -5.42 11.54 -16.97
CA PHE A 18 -4.43 11.08 -16.00
C PHE A 18 -3.47 10.03 -16.60
N ALA A 19 -3.97 9.11 -17.44
CA ALA A 19 -3.16 8.11 -18.13
C ALA A 19 -2.17 8.71 -19.15
N THR A 20 -2.41 9.93 -19.64
CA THR A 20 -1.41 10.64 -20.48
C THR A 20 -0.22 11.17 -19.66
N VAL A 21 -0.45 11.45 -18.37
CA VAL A 21 0.56 12.00 -17.46
C VAL A 21 1.38 10.89 -16.81
N VAL A 22 0.77 9.73 -16.53
CA VAL A 22 1.39 8.65 -15.78
C VAL A 22 1.41 7.36 -16.59
N LYS A 23 2.59 6.73 -16.67
CA LYS A 23 2.77 5.41 -17.30
C LYS A 23 3.27 4.41 -16.27
N LEU A 24 2.56 3.30 -16.13
CA LEU A 24 3.01 2.17 -15.29
C LEU A 24 4.24 1.53 -15.97
N ILE A 25 5.37 1.51 -15.26
CA ILE A 25 6.62 0.90 -15.73
C ILE A 25 6.75 -0.53 -15.18
N ALA A 26 6.56 -0.69 -13.87
CA ALA A 26 6.70 -1.96 -13.19
C ALA A 26 5.70 -2.07 -12.04
N PHE A 27 5.28 -3.31 -11.77
CA PHE A 27 4.40 -3.66 -10.67
C PHE A 27 4.94 -4.94 -10.03
N TYR A 28 5.09 -4.93 -8.70
CA TYR A 28 5.61 -6.07 -7.95
C TYR A 28 4.56 -6.52 -6.92
N PRO A 29 3.81 -7.60 -7.22
CA PRO A 29 2.82 -8.13 -6.30
C PRO A 29 3.49 -8.81 -5.10
N PHE A 30 2.87 -8.73 -3.92
CA PHE A 30 3.30 -9.50 -2.77
C PHE A 30 3.03 -10.99 -2.98
N GLN A 31 4.02 -11.82 -2.64
CA GLN A 31 3.92 -13.28 -2.82
C GLN A 31 2.94 -13.94 -1.84
N SER A 32 2.81 -13.41 -0.62
CA SER A 32 1.94 -13.98 0.41
C SER A 32 1.39 -12.90 1.34
N GLY A 33 0.33 -13.22 2.08
CA GLY A 33 -0.23 -12.33 3.10
C GLY A 33 0.73 -12.06 4.26
N ILE A 34 1.63 -13.00 4.57
CA ILE A 34 2.69 -12.83 5.57
C ILE A 34 3.70 -11.80 5.07
N ASN A 35 4.16 -11.94 3.83
CA ASN A 35 5.08 -10.98 3.23
C ASN A 35 4.47 -9.57 3.17
N ALA A 36 3.18 -9.46 2.83
CA ALA A 36 2.47 -8.18 2.84
C ALA A 36 2.41 -7.56 4.25
N LEU A 37 2.26 -8.38 5.30
CA LEU A 37 2.26 -7.95 6.69
C LEU A 37 3.65 -7.45 7.13
N ASP A 38 4.71 -8.14 6.75
CA ASP A 38 6.08 -7.73 7.08
C ASP A 38 6.45 -6.42 6.38
N ASN A 39 6.07 -6.28 5.10
CA ASN A 39 6.26 -5.06 4.33
C ASN A 39 5.52 -3.85 4.94
N ILE A 40 4.25 -4.01 5.38
CA ILE A 40 3.52 -2.88 6.00
C ILE A 40 4.10 -2.49 7.37
N ASN A 41 4.62 -3.46 8.14
CA ASN A 41 5.31 -3.18 9.41
C ASN A 41 6.60 -2.38 9.16
N ALA A 42 7.43 -2.82 8.21
CA ALA A 42 8.64 -2.10 7.82
C ALA A 42 8.34 -0.67 7.35
N ILE A 43 7.33 -0.50 6.48
CA ILE A 43 6.87 0.82 6.01
C ILE A 43 6.37 1.69 7.17
N SER A 44 5.63 1.13 8.12
CA SER A 44 5.12 1.85 9.29
C SER A 44 6.26 2.41 10.16
N GLU A 45 7.36 1.67 10.26
CA GLU A 45 8.57 2.04 11.01
C GLU A 45 9.54 2.91 10.20
N GLY A 46 9.32 3.04 8.88
CA GLY A 46 10.17 3.81 7.97
C GLY A 46 11.38 3.03 7.46
N VAL A 47 11.40 1.72 7.61
CA VAL A 47 12.48 0.83 7.16
C VAL A 47 12.20 0.33 5.75
N VAL A 48 13.24 0.24 4.92
CA VAL A 48 13.16 -0.34 3.58
C VAL A 48 13.25 -1.85 3.68
N HIS A 49 12.16 -2.55 3.35
CA HIS A 49 12.14 -4.02 3.25
C HIS A 49 12.97 -4.52 2.06
N ASP A 50 13.48 -5.74 2.13
CA ASP A 50 14.34 -6.33 1.08
C ASP A 50 13.62 -6.42 -0.28
N ASP A 51 12.32 -6.70 -0.29
CA ASP A 51 11.51 -6.68 -1.52
C ASP A 51 11.54 -5.31 -2.21
N LEU A 52 11.39 -4.23 -1.42
CA LEU A 52 11.44 -2.86 -1.94
C LEU A 52 12.84 -2.54 -2.46
N ARG A 53 13.88 -3.03 -1.77
CA ARG A 53 15.27 -2.88 -2.21
C ARG A 53 15.50 -3.56 -3.56
N THR A 54 15.12 -4.84 -3.70
CA THR A 54 15.24 -5.59 -4.96
C THR A 54 14.43 -4.95 -6.09
N PHE A 55 13.23 -4.45 -5.78
CA PHE A 55 12.39 -3.76 -6.75
C PHE A 55 13.03 -2.47 -7.26
N LEU A 56 13.59 -1.66 -6.36
CA LEU A 56 14.28 -0.43 -6.71
C LEU A 56 15.54 -0.73 -7.53
N ASP A 57 16.36 -1.71 -7.12
CA ASP A 57 17.56 -2.08 -7.87
C ASP A 57 17.27 -2.56 -9.30
N THR A 58 16.17 -3.30 -9.49
CA THR A 58 15.77 -3.83 -10.80
C THR A 58 15.23 -2.75 -11.73
N ASN A 59 14.48 -1.77 -11.21
CA ASN A 59 13.77 -0.78 -12.02
C ASN A 59 14.51 0.55 -12.17
N LEU A 60 15.49 0.83 -11.33
CA LEU A 60 16.26 2.08 -11.41
C LEU A 60 17.41 1.96 -12.42
N PRO A 61 17.59 2.95 -13.32
CA PRO A 61 18.70 2.95 -14.27
C PRO A 61 20.06 2.99 -13.57
N LYS A 62 21.10 2.47 -14.23
CA LYS A 62 22.48 2.40 -13.68
C LYS A 62 23.06 3.78 -13.33
N GLU A 63 23.96 3.79 -12.35
CA GLU A 63 24.52 4.90 -11.55
C GLU A 63 24.66 6.27 -12.23
N LYS A 64 25.09 6.36 -13.50
CA LYS A 64 25.32 7.65 -14.19
C LYS A 64 24.06 8.50 -14.41
N LYS A 65 22.86 7.92 -14.36
CA LYS A 65 21.58 8.67 -14.47
C LYS A 65 20.80 8.78 -13.15
N ARG A 66 21.25 8.13 -12.06
CA ARG A 66 20.55 8.13 -10.76
C ARG A 66 20.53 9.51 -10.11
N ALA A 67 21.62 10.27 -10.23
CA ALA A 67 21.75 11.60 -9.63
C ALA A 67 20.81 12.68 -10.20
N LYS A 68 20.20 12.44 -11.38
CA LYS A 68 19.21 13.36 -11.99
C LYS A 68 17.77 12.89 -11.83
N MET A 69 17.55 11.72 -11.26
CA MET A 69 16.21 11.15 -11.10
C MET A 69 15.62 11.58 -9.77
N ILE A 70 14.40 12.12 -9.81
CA ILE A 70 13.65 12.49 -8.62
C ILE A 70 12.64 11.37 -8.36
N LEU A 71 12.73 10.74 -7.19
CA LEU A 71 11.76 9.74 -6.75
C LEU A 71 10.68 10.40 -5.89
N GLY A 72 9.42 10.31 -6.31
CA GLY A 72 8.27 10.76 -5.52
C GLY A 72 7.92 9.74 -4.44
N VAL A 73 8.03 10.08 -3.16
CA VAL A 73 7.71 9.20 -2.03
C VAL A 73 6.64 9.83 -1.14
N ALA A 74 5.75 9.01 -0.58
CA ALA A 74 4.65 9.47 0.27
C ALA A 74 5.10 9.87 1.69
N ASP A 75 6.05 9.14 2.28
CA ASP A 75 6.58 9.38 3.63
C ASP A 75 8.02 9.90 3.54
N THR A 76 8.32 10.92 4.36
CA THR A 76 9.65 11.51 4.48
C THR A 76 10.67 10.54 5.04
N ARG A 77 10.29 9.69 6.00
CA ARG A 77 11.18 8.74 6.69
C ARG A 77 11.72 7.69 5.73
N ILE A 78 10.83 7.09 4.93
CA ILE A 78 11.21 6.14 3.88
C ILE A 78 12.04 6.85 2.81
N GLY A 79 11.67 8.09 2.46
CA GLY A 79 12.44 8.91 1.53
C GLY A 79 13.88 9.13 1.98
N SER A 80 14.13 9.40 3.27
CA SER A 80 15.50 9.51 3.82
C SER A 80 16.26 8.19 3.72
N THR A 81 15.66 7.07 4.13
CA THR A 81 16.32 5.76 4.10
C THR A 81 16.64 5.32 2.67
N ILE A 82 15.76 5.58 1.70
CA ILE A 82 16.01 5.30 0.28
C ILE A 82 17.14 6.20 -0.25
N ASN A 83 17.16 7.47 0.12
CA ASN A 83 18.22 8.39 -0.30
C ASN A 83 19.58 7.92 0.24
N GLU A 84 19.65 7.47 1.49
CA GLU A 84 20.87 6.90 2.07
C GLU A 84 21.33 5.63 1.36
N LEU A 85 20.42 4.71 1.04
CA LEU A 85 20.74 3.42 0.42
C LEU A 85 21.11 3.51 -1.06
N PHE A 86 20.42 4.36 -1.81
CA PHE A 86 20.52 4.41 -3.28
C PHE A 86 21.12 5.71 -3.82
N SER A 87 21.37 6.70 -2.96
CA SER A 87 21.86 8.03 -3.34
C SER A 87 20.96 8.72 -4.38
N ILE A 88 19.64 8.65 -4.18
CA ILE A 88 18.61 9.21 -5.08
C ILE A 88 17.88 10.35 -4.39
N THR A 89 17.69 11.46 -5.11
CA THR A 89 16.89 12.60 -4.64
C THR A 89 15.43 12.18 -4.48
N CYS A 90 14.98 12.01 -3.24
CA CYS A 90 13.59 11.72 -2.92
C CYS A 90 12.82 13.02 -2.62
N GLN A 91 11.68 13.22 -3.29
CA GLN A 91 10.80 14.36 -3.10
C GLN A 91 9.44 13.88 -2.57
N HIS A 92 8.93 14.55 -1.53
CA HIS A 92 7.61 14.30 -0.96
C HIS A 92 6.69 15.53 -1.07
N THR A 93 7.23 16.69 -1.45
CA THR A 93 6.53 17.97 -1.50
C THR A 93 6.09 18.36 -2.91
N GLY A 94 5.22 19.36 -3.00
CA GLY A 94 4.79 19.92 -4.28
C GLY A 94 3.79 19.02 -4.98
N VAL A 95 4.12 18.57 -6.20
CA VAL A 95 3.19 17.84 -7.10
C VAL A 95 3.05 16.36 -6.72
N VAL A 96 3.98 15.80 -5.95
CA VAL A 96 4.04 14.37 -5.61
C VAL A 96 2.78 13.87 -4.89
N PRO A 97 2.24 14.56 -3.85
CA PRO A 97 1.03 14.11 -3.16
C PRO A 97 -0.21 14.07 -4.07
N GLU A 98 -0.37 15.03 -4.99
CA GLU A 98 -1.50 15.04 -5.93
C GLU A 98 -1.39 13.90 -6.96
N LEU A 99 -0.18 13.63 -7.46
CA LEU A 99 0.04 12.47 -8.33
C LEU A 99 -0.24 11.15 -7.61
N LEU A 100 0.19 11.02 -6.35
CA LEU A 100 -0.10 9.84 -5.53
C LEU A 100 -1.61 9.70 -5.25
N ARG A 101 -2.33 10.80 -5.09
CA ARG A 101 -3.78 10.81 -4.93
C ARG A 101 -4.49 10.32 -6.19
N GLY A 102 -4.12 10.85 -7.36
CA GLY A 102 -4.63 10.39 -8.66
C GLY A 102 -4.32 8.92 -8.93
N LEU A 103 -3.10 8.48 -8.61
CA LEU A 103 -2.68 7.08 -8.70
C LEU A 103 -3.56 6.18 -7.83
N ARG A 104 -3.89 6.59 -6.61
CA ARG A 104 -4.73 5.82 -5.70
C ARG A 104 -6.18 5.74 -6.19
N LEU A 105 -6.71 6.82 -6.75
CA LEU A 105 -8.07 6.85 -7.32
C LEU A 105 -8.21 5.90 -8.51
N HIS A 106 -7.23 5.89 -9.41
CA HIS A 106 -7.25 5.10 -10.64
C HIS A 106 -6.56 3.75 -10.52
N PHE A 107 -6.09 3.38 -9.33
CA PHE A 107 -5.29 2.16 -9.09
C PHE A 107 -5.93 0.86 -9.64
N PRO A 108 -7.24 0.60 -9.46
CA PRO A 108 -7.88 -0.60 -10.02
C PRO A 108 -7.81 -0.66 -11.55
N ASN A 109 -7.77 0.49 -12.22
CA ASN A 109 -7.78 0.58 -13.68
C ASN A 109 -6.37 0.60 -14.29
N LEU A 110 -5.34 0.90 -13.50
CA LEU A 110 -3.95 0.97 -13.95
C LEU A 110 -3.27 -0.40 -14.02
N ILE A 111 -3.70 -1.35 -13.18
CA ILE A 111 -3.12 -2.70 -13.11
C ILE A 111 -4.06 -3.70 -13.78
N LYS A 112 -3.61 -4.27 -14.89
CA LYS A 112 -4.35 -5.32 -15.60
C LYS A 112 -4.52 -6.54 -14.68
N GLY A 113 -5.77 -6.89 -14.36
CA GLY A 113 -6.11 -8.03 -13.52
C GLY A 113 -6.42 -7.71 -12.06
N LEU A 114 -6.20 -6.46 -11.61
CA LEU A 114 -6.60 -6.03 -10.27
C LEU A 114 -7.98 -5.37 -10.31
N THR A 115 -9.03 -6.16 -10.13
CA THR A 115 -10.39 -5.61 -9.96
C THR A 115 -10.52 -4.91 -8.60
N ASP A 116 -11.38 -3.90 -8.51
CA ASP A 116 -11.68 -3.17 -7.27
C ASP A 116 -12.13 -4.11 -6.12
N GLN A 117 -12.90 -5.16 -6.45
CA GLN A 117 -13.31 -6.18 -5.47
C GLN A 117 -12.13 -6.96 -4.87
N ASN A 118 -11.18 -7.40 -5.70
CA ASN A 118 -10.00 -8.13 -5.23
C ASN A 118 -9.09 -7.23 -4.39
N GLN A 119 -8.94 -5.97 -4.80
CA GLN A 119 -8.22 -4.96 -4.02
C GLN A 119 -8.88 -4.76 -2.65
N SER A 120 -10.20 -4.57 -2.59
CA SER A 120 -10.94 -4.37 -1.34
C SER A 120 -10.79 -5.58 -0.39
N LYS A 121 -10.91 -6.81 -0.91
CA LYS A 121 -10.69 -8.03 -0.13
C LYS A 121 -9.26 -8.14 0.41
N ALA A 122 -8.26 -7.83 -0.40
CA ALA A 122 -6.86 -7.83 0.02
C ALA A 122 -6.58 -6.77 1.10
N GLN A 123 -7.15 -5.56 0.94
CA GLN A 123 -7.05 -4.48 1.92
C GLN A 123 -7.70 -4.87 3.26
N LEU A 124 -8.88 -5.50 3.23
CA LEU A 124 -9.56 -5.97 4.43
C LEU A 124 -8.71 -7.01 5.18
N GLY A 125 -8.17 -8.00 4.46
CA GLY A 125 -7.33 -9.04 5.05
C GLY A 125 -6.05 -8.46 5.66
N LEU A 126 -5.37 -7.57 4.95
CA LEU A 126 -4.15 -6.92 5.42
C LEU A 126 -4.41 -5.98 6.60
N GLY A 127 -5.47 -5.17 6.54
CA GLY A 127 -5.86 -4.28 7.64
C GLY A 127 -6.17 -5.06 8.92
N HIS A 128 -6.93 -6.15 8.82
CA HIS A 128 -7.18 -7.04 9.95
C HIS A 128 -5.88 -7.67 10.48
N ALA A 129 -5.00 -8.16 9.60
CA ALA A 129 -3.73 -8.76 10.02
C ALA A 129 -2.82 -7.75 10.73
N TYR A 130 -2.67 -6.55 10.17
CA TYR A 130 -1.88 -5.47 10.74
C TYR A 130 -2.43 -5.01 12.09
N SER A 131 -3.73 -4.75 12.19
CA SER A 131 -4.36 -4.35 13.46
C SER A 131 -4.21 -5.43 14.53
N ARG A 132 -4.42 -6.71 14.19
CA ARG A 132 -4.23 -7.83 15.13
C ARG A 132 -2.79 -7.97 15.59
N ALA A 133 -1.82 -7.85 14.68
CA ALA A 133 -0.40 -7.88 15.02
C ALA A 133 -0.02 -6.75 15.98
N LYS A 134 -0.50 -5.53 15.70
CA LYS A 134 -0.22 -4.33 16.49
C LYS A 134 -0.78 -4.41 17.92
N VAL A 135 -1.98 -4.94 18.10
CA VAL A 135 -2.59 -5.11 19.43
C VAL A 135 -2.17 -6.40 20.14
N LYS A 136 -1.28 -7.20 19.53
CA LYS A 136 -0.90 -8.54 20.01
C LYS A 136 -2.13 -9.39 20.34
N PHE A 137 -3.07 -9.45 19.40
CA PHE A 137 -4.34 -10.14 19.57
C PHE A 137 -4.10 -11.61 19.94
N ASN A 138 -4.58 -12.00 21.12
CA ASN A 138 -4.40 -13.35 21.64
C ASN A 138 -5.69 -14.15 21.45
N VAL A 139 -5.65 -15.14 20.56
CA VAL A 139 -6.79 -16.03 20.28
C VAL A 139 -7.23 -16.80 21.53
N ASN A 140 -6.31 -17.08 22.47
CA ASN A 140 -6.61 -17.77 23.72
C ASN A 140 -7.34 -16.89 24.75
N ARG A 141 -7.51 -15.59 24.47
CA ARG A 141 -8.31 -14.65 25.27
C ARG A 141 -9.63 -14.29 24.58
N VAL A 142 -10.06 -15.10 23.61
CA VAL A 142 -11.29 -14.87 22.86
C VAL A 142 -12.41 -15.73 23.43
N ASP A 143 -13.33 -15.08 24.14
CA ASP A 143 -14.45 -15.76 24.80
C ASP A 143 -15.59 -16.14 23.83
N ASN A 144 -15.46 -15.75 22.56
CA ASN A 144 -16.48 -16.02 21.54
C ASN A 144 -16.75 -17.52 21.37
N MET A 145 -15.73 -18.37 21.48
CA MET A 145 -15.92 -19.84 21.39
C MET A 145 -16.74 -20.38 22.56
N ILE A 146 -16.57 -19.82 23.75
CA ILE A 146 -17.32 -20.22 24.95
C ILE A 146 -18.78 -19.79 24.81
N ILE A 147 -19.02 -18.53 24.42
CA ILE A 147 -20.38 -17.99 24.21
C ILE A 147 -21.14 -18.82 23.17
N GLN A 148 -20.49 -19.13 22.04
CA GLN A 148 -21.09 -19.95 20.98
C GLN A 148 -21.37 -21.39 21.44
N SER A 149 -20.49 -21.97 22.26
CA SER A 149 -20.68 -23.33 22.79
C SER A 149 -21.85 -23.40 23.77
N ILE A 150 -22.00 -22.40 24.65
CA ILE A 150 -23.15 -22.31 25.57
C ILE A 150 -24.45 -22.11 24.80
N ALA A 151 -24.48 -21.19 23.83
CA ALA A 151 -25.65 -20.97 23.00
C ALA A 151 -26.08 -22.22 22.21
N LEU A 152 -25.10 -23.02 21.76
CA LEU A 152 -25.35 -24.27 21.06
C LEU A 152 -25.89 -25.35 22.01
N LEU A 153 -25.36 -25.44 23.24
CA LEU A 153 -25.92 -26.33 24.28
C LEU A 153 -27.36 -25.96 24.63
N ASP A 154 -27.64 -24.68 24.89
CA ASP A 154 -28.99 -24.19 25.20
C ASP A 154 -29.99 -24.44 24.06
N GLN A 155 -29.54 -24.41 22.80
CA GLN A 155 -30.38 -24.71 21.65
C GLN A 155 -30.68 -26.21 21.56
N LEU A 156 -29.68 -27.07 21.77
CA LEU A 156 -29.87 -28.53 21.77
C LEU A 156 -30.79 -29.00 22.89
N ASP A 157 -30.68 -28.41 24.09
CA ASP A 157 -31.56 -28.75 25.22
C ASP A 157 -33.03 -28.34 25.00
N LYS A 158 -33.30 -27.35 24.14
CA LYS A 158 -34.67 -26.93 23.79
C LYS A 158 -35.29 -27.74 22.65
N ASP A 159 -34.46 -28.27 21.75
CA ASP A 159 -34.89 -29.00 20.55
C ASP A 159 -35.06 -30.51 20.81
N ILE A 160 -34.67 -31.02 21.99
CA ILE A 160 -34.94 -32.37 22.51
C ILE A 160 -36.28 -32.40 23.27
#